data_AF-A0A430QF10-F1
#
_entry.id   AF-A0A430QF10-F1
#
_cell.length_a   1.000
_cell.length_b   1.000
_cell.length_c   1.000
_cell.angle_alpha   90.00
_cell.angle_beta   90.00
_cell.angle_gamma   90.00
#
_symmetry.space_group_name_H-M   'P 1'
#
loop_
_entity.id
_entity.type
_entity.pdbx_description
1 polymer ?
#
loop_
_entity_poly.entity_id
_entity_poly.type
_entity_poly.pdbx_seq_one_letter_code
_entity_poly.pdbx_strand_id
1 'polypeptide(L)'
;MPSTHSILVPYVQKKEAINVWDSYKNGKPLQLVHRINSVAISVTPPYKYGLPDGYNVNLYKCESDKRFRKLSGFSARVVCCNFRNDGKLVIVGEEGGTLRICTTDKNKFHLRKMKAHQGSISTASFFYDGLRAASLGSDASVRIWDVTLGSPLGRYAVCNGSEVARGMVTGRVDNNLLCFGDLNGNVAIYDVREPKSVQKITFPSAVSALALNKTDKILAVAAGSVVQSWDFSAQKFHDYGTSQDLHLHYKVITGLFIEQHPITDEEVLLSVSLDKLVKFTSLLDALAVVRELIRRDTLVAAIAGRDNHQLEYIFGFIYNNIWRKDSSAVCLELYHCILNTYTAEELMKTRGFAKVTRLLELTSSNFYALGRIVDTIVYQSRDLPHSKNEQVVESMYNHSSSNSENSPECKATSVTNKRRKLNVT
;
A
#
# COMPACT_ATOMS: atom_id res chain seq x y z
N MET A 1 -20.25 21.29 16.30
CA MET A 1 -19.01 20.47 16.38
C MET A 1 -19.31 19.10 15.80
N PRO A 2 -18.82 18.76 14.61
CA PRO A 2 -19.15 17.49 13.98
C PRO A 2 -18.04 16.47 14.16
N SER A 3 -18.46 15.28 14.56
CA SER A 3 -17.72 14.07 14.83
C SER A 3 -17.02 13.49 13.60
N THR A 4 -15.74 13.20 13.79
CA THR A 4 -14.86 12.40 12.92
C THR A 4 -15.52 11.10 12.49
N HIS A 5 -15.56 10.83 11.18
CA HIS A 5 -15.95 9.54 10.64
C HIS A 5 -14.70 8.79 10.16
N SER A 6 -14.42 7.66 10.81
CA SER A 6 -13.42 6.66 10.42
C SER A 6 -13.99 5.27 10.77
N ILE A 7 -14.05 4.40 9.76
CA ILE A 7 -14.58 3.03 9.75
C ILE A 7 -13.38 2.06 9.87
N LEU A 8 -13.35 0.91 10.57
CA LEU A 8 -14.27 0.17 11.48
C LEU A 8 -13.44 -0.88 12.28
N VAL A 9 -14.04 -1.96 12.82
CA VAL A 9 -13.53 -2.88 13.87
C VAL A 9 -13.67 -4.40 13.47
N PRO A 10 -14.06 -5.39 14.34
CA PRO A 10 -13.25 -6.47 14.93
C PRO A 10 -13.34 -7.91 14.32
N TYR A 11 -12.26 -8.68 14.57
CA TYR A 11 -12.07 -10.15 14.80
C TYR A 11 -13.06 -11.21 14.28
N VAL A 12 -12.57 -12.21 13.51
CA VAL A 12 -12.51 -13.66 13.88
C VAL A 12 -11.39 -14.35 13.07
N GLN A 13 -10.59 -15.15 13.78
CA GLN A 13 -9.48 -16.02 13.32
C GLN A 13 -9.69 -16.76 11.98
N LYS A 14 -8.63 -16.79 11.17
CA LYS A 14 -8.03 -18.04 10.69
C LYS A 14 -6.51 -17.93 10.65
N LYS A 15 -5.85 -18.98 11.14
CA LYS A 15 -4.40 -19.16 11.18
C LYS A 15 -3.84 -19.11 9.75
N GLU A 16 -3.34 -17.97 9.33
CA GLU A 16 -2.39 -17.82 8.22
C GLU A 16 -1.75 -16.43 8.39
N ALA A 17 -0.47 -16.32 8.06
CA ALA A 17 0.44 -15.24 8.44
C ALA A 17 -0.24 -13.86 8.54
N ILE A 18 -0.29 -13.28 9.75
CA ILE A 18 -0.91 -11.97 10.00
C ILE A 18 -0.19 -10.93 9.16
N ASN A 19 -0.80 -10.60 8.03
CA ASN A 19 -0.30 -9.59 7.14
C ASN A 19 -0.59 -8.22 7.77
N VAL A 20 0.45 -7.39 7.87
CA VAL A 20 0.37 -6.02 8.42
C VAL A 20 -0.81 -5.26 7.79
N TRP A 21 -1.09 -5.52 6.51
CA TRP A 21 -2.12 -4.90 5.67
C TRP A 21 -3.57 -5.30 5.97
N ASP A 22 -3.85 -6.52 6.44
CA ASP A 22 -5.23 -6.90 6.84
C ASP A 22 -5.69 -6.10 8.07
N SER A 23 -4.75 -5.56 8.85
CA SER A 23 -5.00 -4.66 9.97
C SER A 23 -5.29 -3.20 9.57
N TYR A 24 -5.21 -2.84 8.28
CA TYR A 24 -5.47 -1.48 7.78
C TYR A 24 -6.85 -1.30 7.14
N LYS A 25 -7.56 -2.39 6.79
CA LYS A 25 -8.92 -2.30 6.22
C LYS A 25 -9.97 -1.74 7.20
N ASN A 26 -9.77 -1.92 8.51
CA ASN A 26 -10.75 -1.59 9.55
C ASN A 26 -10.09 -0.83 10.73
N GLY A 27 -9.91 0.50 10.63
CA GLY A 27 -9.15 1.27 11.62
C GLY A 27 -9.99 2.05 12.65
N LYS A 28 -9.63 1.96 13.94
CA LYS A 28 -9.99 2.98 14.95
C LYS A 28 -9.02 4.17 14.86
N PRO A 29 -9.50 5.42 15.03
CA PRO A 29 -8.62 6.57 15.07
C PRO A 29 -7.80 6.56 16.36
N LEU A 30 -6.48 6.50 16.27
CA LEU A 30 -5.62 6.75 17.42
C LEU A 30 -5.59 8.25 17.67
N GLN A 31 -6.29 8.70 18.72
CA GLN A 31 -6.20 10.07 19.17
C GLN A 31 -4.85 10.26 19.85
N LEU A 32 -3.91 10.81 19.10
CA LEU A 32 -2.57 11.09 19.58
C LEU A 32 -2.58 12.43 20.30
N VAL A 33 -1.94 12.46 21.47
CA VAL A 33 -1.92 13.63 22.37
C VAL A 33 -1.05 14.76 21.82
N HIS A 34 -0.13 14.45 20.90
CA HIS A 34 0.90 15.37 20.42
C HIS A 34 1.03 15.37 18.89
N ARG A 35 1.55 16.48 18.35
CA ARG A 35 1.84 16.64 16.91
C ARG A 35 2.94 15.66 16.50
N ILE A 36 2.65 14.84 15.51
CA ILE A 36 3.61 13.87 14.94
C ILE A 36 4.23 14.45 13.68
N ASN A 37 5.56 14.39 13.59
CA ASN A 37 6.31 14.89 12.45
C ASN A 37 6.61 13.81 11.38
N SER A 38 6.60 12.53 11.76
CA SER A 38 6.95 11.40 10.88
C SER A 38 6.30 10.11 11.38
N VAL A 39 6.07 9.14 10.50
CA VAL A 39 5.54 7.81 10.86
C VAL A 39 6.43 6.76 10.22
N ALA A 40 6.96 5.84 11.04
CA ALA A 40 7.69 4.67 10.56
C ALA A 40 6.73 3.49 10.39
N ILE A 41 6.64 2.90 9.21
CA ILE A 41 5.91 1.64 9.01
C ILE A 41 6.91 0.49 9.09
N SER A 42 6.55 -0.58 9.79
CA SER A 42 7.37 -1.80 9.82
C SER A 42 6.85 -2.79 8.78
N VAL A 43 7.75 -3.29 7.95
CA VAL A 43 7.42 -4.30 6.92
C VAL A 43 7.28 -5.69 7.54
N THR A 44 7.95 -5.94 8.66
CA THR A 44 8.03 -7.26 9.29
C THR A 44 7.30 -7.29 10.64
N PRO A 45 6.43 -8.30 10.87
CA PRO A 45 5.83 -8.50 12.19
C PRO A 45 6.91 -8.80 13.24
N PRO A 46 6.71 -8.46 14.52
CA PRO A 46 5.42 -8.15 15.17
C PRO A 46 5.05 -6.67 15.19
N TYR A 47 5.93 -5.77 14.75
CA TYR A 47 5.71 -4.33 14.80
C TYR A 47 4.82 -3.88 13.64
N LYS A 48 3.96 -2.89 13.89
CA LYS A 48 3.07 -2.30 12.89
C LYS A 48 3.61 -0.95 12.43
N TYR A 49 3.76 -0.02 13.38
CA TYR A 49 4.32 1.30 13.12
C TYR A 49 5.02 1.87 14.36
N GLY A 50 5.85 2.88 14.12
CA GLY A 50 6.62 3.64 15.10
C GLY A 50 6.31 5.13 14.96
N LEU A 51 6.08 5.80 16.09
CA LEU A 51 5.69 7.20 16.14
C LEU A 51 6.66 8.00 17.02
N PRO A 52 7.34 9.01 16.49
CA PRO A 52 8.00 10.04 17.26
C PRO A 52 6.97 10.81 18.12
N ASP A 53 7.30 10.97 19.39
CA ASP A 53 6.45 11.63 20.39
C ASP A 53 7.32 12.48 21.32
N GLY A 54 7.57 13.73 20.90
CA GLY A 54 8.45 14.65 21.60
C GLY A 54 9.87 14.10 21.70
N TYR A 55 10.29 13.71 22.90
CA TYR A 55 11.62 13.13 23.19
C TYR A 55 11.62 11.60 23.21
N ASN A 56 10.60 10.96 22.62
CA ASN A 56 10.43 9.52 22.67
C ASN A 56 10.02 8.97 21.31
N VAL A 57 10.13 7.65 21.14
CA VAL A 57 9.51 6.93 20.01
C VAL A 57 8.61 5.83 20.56
N ASN A 58 7.38 5.79 20.09
CA ASN A 58 6.36 4.85 20.52
C ASN A 58 6.21 3.75 19.47
N LEU A 59 6.45 2.50 19.84
CA LEU A 59 6.32 1.35 18.94
C LEU A 59 5.01 0.61 19.23
N TYR A 60 4.31 0.23 18.17
CA TYR A 60 3.02 -0.45 18.20
C TYR A 60 3.12 -1.81 17.51
N LYS A 61 2.34 -2.78 17.96
CA LYS A 61 2.28 -4.14 17.41
C LYS A 61 1.08 -4.32 16.48
N CYS A 62 1.15 -5.33 15.61
CA CYS A 62 0.04 -5.68 14.72
C CYS A 62 -1.20 -6.21 15.47
N GLU A 63 -0.98 -6.92 16.58
CA GLU A 63 -2.03 -7.59 17.35
C GLU A 63 -2.85 -6.65 18.24
N SER A 64 -2.35 -5.45 18.53
CA SER A 64 -3.01 -4.52 19.45
C SER A 64 -2.67 -3.06 19.14
N ASP A 65 -3.69 -2.21 19.18
CA ASP A 65 -3.53 -0.74 19.07
C ASP A 65 -2.97 -0.09 20.36
N LYS A 66 -2.65 -0.89 21.37
CA LYS A 66 -1.95 -0.40 22.56
C LYS A 66 -0.47 -0.22 22.24
N ARG A 67 0.11 0.87 22.74
CA ARG A 67 1.55 1.09 22.69
C ARG A 67 2.27 -0.11 23.30
N PHE A 68 3.07 -0.78 22.49
CA PHE A 68 3.86 -1.92 22.95
C PHE A 68 5.13 -1.45 23.65
N ARG A 69 5.78 -0.39 23.12
CA ARG A 69 7.05 0.08 23.68
C ARG A 69 7.25 1.59 23.61
N LYS A 70 8.07 2.10 24.53
CA LYS A 70 8.64 3.44 24.57
C LYS A 70 10.15 3.34 24.37
N LEU A 71 10.69 3.97 23.34
CA LEU A 71 12.11 4.32 23.26
C LEU A 71 12.26 5.73 23.86
N SER A 72 13.11 5.88 24.89
CA SER A 72 13.33 7.14 25.60
C SER A 72 14.82 7.36 25.91
N GLY A 73 15.18 8.54 26.42
CA GLY A 73 16.56 8.92 26.69
C GLY A 73 17.25 9.62 25.51
N PHE A 74 16.46 10.17 24.59
CA PHE A 74 16.94 11.05 23.53
C PHE A 74 17.25 12.44 24.11
N SER A 75 18.32 13.06 23.61
CA SER A 75 18.84 14.33 24.12
C SER A 75 18.06 15.53 23.61
N ALA A 76 17.53 15.43 22.40
CA ALA A 76 16.66 16.41 21.77
C ALA A 76 15.36 15.74 21.30
N ARG A 77 14.44 16.56 20.76
CA ARG A 77 13.19 16.06 20.20
C ARG A 77 13.48 15.13 19.04
N VAL A 78 12.70 14.05 18.94
CA VAL A 78 12.77 13.11 17.83
C VAL A 78 11.96 13.67 16.67
N VAL A 79 12.62 13.81 15.52
CA VAL A 79 12.03 14.39 14.32
C VAL A 79 11.54 13.30 13.38
N CYS A 80 12.37 12.27 13.17
CA CYS A 80 12.06 11.14 12.31
C CYS A 80 12.48 9.81 12.95
N CYS A 81 11.80 8.74 12.55
CA CYS A 81 12.25 7.39 12.82
C CYS A 81 11.90 6.49 11.63
N ASN A 82 12.66 5.41 11.42
CA ASN A 82 12.35 4.38 10.43
C ASN A 82 12.82 3.01 10.91
N PHE A 83 12.10 1.95 10.54
CA PHE A 83 12.52 0.58 10.82
C PHE A 83 13.52 0.11 9.78
N ARG A 84 14.42 -0.78 10.19
CA ARG A 84 15.12 -1.67 9.26
C ARG A 84 14.14 -2.72 8.76
N ASN A 85 14.34 -3.21 7.54
CA ASN A 85 13.46 -4.19 6.89
C ASN A 85 13.22 -5.46 7.75
N ASP A 86 14.19 -5.85 8.56
CA ASP A 86 14.07 -7.01 9.45
C ASP A 86 13.30 -6.74 10.76
N GLY A 87 12.87 -5.49 11.01
CA GLY A 87 12.07 -5.09 12.17
C GLY A 87 12.84 -5.09 13.50
N LYS A 88 14.14 -5.43 13.49
CA LYS A 88 14.97 -5.52 14.70
C LYS A 88 15.60 -4.20 15.08
N LEU A 89 15.84 -3.32 14.11
CA LEU A 89 16.47 -2.02 14.32
C LEU A 89 15.53 -0.88 13.95
N VAL A 90 15.66 0.23 14.66
CA VAL A 90 15.01 1.51 14.37
C VAL A 90 16.09 2.58 14.32
N ILE A 91 16.12 3.35 13.25
CA ILE A 91 16.93 4.56 13.15
C ILE A 91 16.11 5.75 13.61
N VAL A 92 16.72 6.64 14.38
CA VAL A 92 16.06 7.78 15.02
C VAL A 92 16.89 9.03 14.78
N GLY A 93 16.29 10.04 14.14
CA GLY A 93 16.89 11.34 13.93
C GLY A 93 16.41 12.37 14.96
N GLU A 94 17.33 12.99 15.68
CA GLU A 94 17.03 14.05 16.65
C GLU A 94 17.17 15.46 16.04
N GLU A 95 16.44 16.41 16.60
CA GLU A 95 16.52 17.85 16.26
C GLU A 95 17.92 18.43 16.54
N GLY A 96 18.66 17.86 17.50
CA GLY A 96 20.04 18.24 17.83
C GLY A 96 21.11 17.65 16.89
N GLY A 97 20.73 17.10 15.73
CA GLY A 97 21.68 16.53 14.77
C GLY A 97 22.29 15.20 15.17
N THR A 98 21.79 14.59 16.24
CA THR A 98 22.22 13.26 16.69
C THR A 98 21.37 12.19 16.03
N LEU A 99 22.03 11.24 15.37
CA LEU A 99 21.42 10.05 14.80
C LEU A 99 21.65 8.88 15.75
N ARG A 100 20.60 8.14 16.09
CA ARG A 100 20.71 6.95 16.93
C ARG A 100 20.18 5.73 16.21
N ILE A 101 20.87 4.61 16.41
CA ILE A 101 20.38 3.29 16.02
C ILE A 101 19.95 2.60 17.30
N CYS A 102 18.70 2.17 17.30
CA CYS A 102 18.04 1.53 18.42
C CYS A 102 17.65 0.10 18.07
N THR A 103 17.76 -0.84 19.01
CA THR A 103 17.14 -2.17 18.84
C THR A 103 15.71 -2.16 19.33
N THR A 104 14.88 -2.98 18.70
CA THR A 104 13.52 -3.28 19.11
C THR A 104 13.45 -4.38 20.18
N ASP A 105 14.59 -4.94 20.63
CA ASP A 105 14.70 -5.95 21.68
C ASP A 105 14.66 -5.39 23.10
N LYS A 106 14.02 -6.10 24.06
CA LYS A 106 13.62 -5.62 25.39
C LYS A 106 14.74 -5.06 26.30
N ASN A 107 15.99 -5.50 26.15
CA ASN A 107 17.02 -5.35 27.19
C ASN A 107 18.04 -4.22 26.99
N LYS A 108 18.27 -3.76 25.76
CA LYS A 108 19.07 -2.57 25.43
C LYS A 108 18.31 -1.82 24.35
N PHE A 109 18.36 -0.49 24.34
CA PHE A 109 17.56 0.30 23.39
C PHE A 109 18.45 1.22 22.55
N HIS A 110 19.55 1.73 23.08
CA HIS A 110 20.51 2.54 22.33
C HIS A 110 21.70 1.66 21.95
N LEU A 111 21.85 1.32 20.66
CA LEU A 111 22.99 0.56 20.17
C LEU A 111 24.16 1.48 19.79
N ARG A 112 23.84 2.59 19.10
CA ARG A 112 24.81 3.55 18.59
C ARG A 112 24.27 4.96 18.71
N LYS A 113 25.15 5.90 19.02
CA LYS A 113 24.89 7.35 19.02
C LYS A 113 25.92 8.00 18.11
N MET A 114 25.47 8.63 17.04
CA MET A 114 26.31 9.24 16.01
C MET A 114 25.98 10.73 15.93
N LYS A 115 27.01 11.59 15.98
CA LYS A 115 26.83 13.03 15.75
C LYS A 115 26.81 13.27 14.25
N ALA A 116 25.61 13.23 13.67
CA ALA A 116 25.43 13.16 12.23
C ALA A 116 25.44 14.53 11.56
N HIS A 117 24.71 15.51 12.10
CA HIS A 117 24.56 16.81 11.47
C HIS A 117 24.77 17.94 12.49
N GLN A 118 25.02 19.16 12.01
CA GLN A 118 25.10 20.36 12.88
C GLN A 118 23.74 21.01 13.16
N GLY A 119 22.65 20.42 12.67
CA GLY A 119 21.28 20.85 12.92
C GLY A 119 20.30 19.70 12.80
N SER A 120 19.01 20.01 12.69
CA SER A 120 17.92 19.03 12.73
C SER A 120 18.03 18.00 11.61
N ILE A 121 17.83 16.72 11.96
CA ILE A 121 17.76 15.63 10.99
C ILE A 121 16.34 15.60 10.43
N SER A 122 16.19 15.94 9.15
CA SER A 122 14.88 15.97 8.48
C SER A 122 14.34 14.57 8.23
N THR A 123 15.19 13.66 7.76
CA THR A 123 14.83 12.26 7.51
C THR A 123 16.04 11.33 7.66
N ALA A 124 15.78 10.09 8.02
CA ALA A 124 16.77 9.03 8.11
C ALA A 124 16.13 7.71 7.66
N SER A 125 16.88 6.90 6.90
CA SER A 125 16.42 5.60 6.41
C SER A 125 17.56 4.59 6.39
N PHE A 126 17.22 3.32 6.56
CA PHE A 126 18.14 2.23 6.23
C PHE A 126 18.15 2.01 4.72
N PHE A 127 19.29 1.57 4.20
CA PHE A 127 19.33 0.93 2.88
C PHE A 127 18.68 -0.45 2.97
N TYR A 128 18.24 -0.98 1.83
CA TYR A 128 17.58 -2.28 1.79
C TYR A 128 18.49 -3.44 2.20
N ASP A 129 19.81 -3.30 1.99
CA ASP A 129 20.85 -4.20 2.51
C ASP A 129 20.86 -4.32 4.05
N GLY A 130 20.31 -3.34 4.77
CA GLY A 130 20.28 -3.30 6.23
C GLY A 130 21.66 -3.12 6.91
N LEU A 131 22.72 -2.91 6.12
CA LEU A 131 24.10 -2.69 6.56
C LEU A 131 24.45 -1.21 6.55
N ARG A 132 23.81 -0.44 5.67
CA ARG A 132 24.01 1.01 5.56
C ARG A 132 22.77 1.77 6.00
N ALA A 133 22.97 3.00 6.43
CA ALA A 133 21.91 3.96 6.67
C ALA A 133 22.24 5.32 6.07
N ALA A 134 21.23 6.06 5.64
CA ALA A 134 21.35 7.43 5.18
C ALA A 134 20.66 8.38 6.16
N SER A 135 21.24 9.56 6.36
CA SER A 135 20.63 10.66 7.10
C SER A 135 20.72 11.95 6.30
N LEU A 136 19.63 12.71 6.31
CA LEU A 136 19.54 14.03 5.71
C LEU A 136 19.30 15.07 6.80
N GLY A 137 20.11 16.12 6.79
CA GLY A 137 20.07 17.18 7.81
C GLY A 137 19.80 18.56 7.25
N SER A 138 19.48 19.48 8.15
CA SER A 138 19.35 20.91 7.83
C SER A 138 20.67 21.58 7.43
N ASP A 139 21.80 20.87 7.55
CA ASP A 139 23.12 21.31 7.05
C ASP A 139 23.28 21.06 5.53
N ALA A 140 22.18 20.84 4.82
CA ALA A 140 22.11 20.57 3.37
C ALA A 140 23.05 19.44 2.92
N SER A 141 23.27 18.45 3.78
CA SER A 141 24.08 17.28 3.46
C SER A 141 23.35 15.97 3.72
N VAL A 142 23.58 15.00 2.84
CA VAL A 142 23.25 13.60 3.09
C VAL A 142 24.52 12.90 3.55
N ARG A 143 24.41 12.09 4.61
CA ARG A 143 25.51 11.27 5.11
C ARG A 143 25.11 9.81 5.13
N ILE A 144 26.05 8.96 4.74
CA ILE A 144 25.90 7.51 4.76
C ILE A 144 26.68 6.97 5.94
N TRP A 145 26.10 6.00 6.63
CA TRP A 145 26.60 5.41 7.86
C TRP A 145 26.68 3.91 7.73
N ASP A 146 27.73 3.33 8.30
CA ASP A 146 27.77 1.90 8.59
C ASP A 146 26.93 1.63 9.84
N VAL A 147 25.92 0.76 9.72
CA VAL A 147 25.01 0.42 10.82
C VAL A 147 25.73 -0.36 11.93
N THR A 148 26.73 -1.16 11.59
CA THR A 148 27.44 -2.03 12.53
C THR A 148 28.46 -1.24 13.36
N LEU A 149 29.25 -0.41 12.70
CA LEU A 149 30.31 0.39 13.32
C LEU A 149 29.80 1.74 13.83
N GLY A 150 28.75 2.29 13.22
CA GLY A 150 28.29 3.66 13.50
C GLY A 150 29.24 4.73 12.96
N SER A 151 30.10 4.38 12.00
CA SER A 151 31.04 5.27 11.35
C SER A 151 30.44 5.89 10.07
N PRO A 152 30.81 7.13 9.73
CA PRO A 152 30.41 7.73 8.45
C PRO A 152 31.19 7.07 7.29
N LEU A 153 30.47 6.68 6.24
CA LEU A 153 31.02 6.10 5.01
C LEU A 153 31.16 7.14 3.90
N GLY A 154 30.25 8.12 3.84
CA GLY A 154 30.23 9.11 2.77
C GLY A 154 29.40 10.34 3.13
N ARG A 155 29.69 11.46 2.45
CA ARG A 155 28.96 12.72 2.58
C ARG A 155 28.71 13.32 1.20
N TYR A 156 27.46 13.67 0.94
CA TYR A 156 27.01 14.30 -0.30
C TYR A 156 26.43 15.67 0.05
N ALA A 157 26.92 16.71 -0.60
CA ALA A 157 26.32 18.03 -0.51
C ALA A 157 25.12 18.10 -1.45
N VAL A 158 23.96 18.44 -0.90
CA VAL A 158 22.69 18.52 -1.62
C VAL A 158 22.62 19.82 -2.42
N CYS A 159 22.89 20.94 -1.74
CA CYS A 159 22.87 22.30 -2.28
C CYS A 159 23.97 23.14 -1.60
N ASN A 160 24.28 24.32 -2.15
CA ASN A 160 25.27 25.27 -1.61
C ASN A 160 24.80 25.94 -0.29
N GLY A 161 24.54 25.14 0.75
CA GLY A 161 24.39 25.58 2.14
C GLY A 161 23.11 26.32 2.52
N SER A 162 22.32 26.85 1.57
CA SER A 162 21.18 27.72 1.89
C SER A 162 19.83 26.99 2.03
N GLU A 163 19.72 25.74 1.57
CA GLU A 163 18.41 25.14 1.30
C GLU A 163 18.21 23.79 2.00
N VAL A 164 17.04 23.62 2.59
CA VAL A 164 16.70 22.44 3.38
C VAL A 164 16.17 21.36 2.45
N ALA A 165 16.88 20.25 2.34
CA ALA A 165 16.34 19.05 1.70
C ALA A 165 15.43 18.28 2.68
N ARG A 166 14.31 17.78 2.15
CA ARG A 166 13.21 17.23 2.96
C ARG A 166 12.87 15.80 2.63
N GLY A 167 12.77 15.47 1.34
CA GLY A 167 12.51 14.10 0.88
C GLY A 167 13.81 13.34 0.67
N MET A 168 13.88 12.10 1.15
CA MET A 168 14.97 11.17 0.84
C MET A 168 14.40 9.76 0.71
N VAL A 169 14.89 9.02 -0.27
CA VAL A 169 14.56 7.61 -0.47
C VAL A 169 15.80 6.86 -0.94
N THR A 170 15.97 5.65 -0.44
CA THR A 170 17.03 4.70 -0.81
C THR A 170 16.44 3.61 -1.68
N GLY A 171 17.22 3.10 -2.63
CA GLY A 171 16.80 1.98 -3.48
C GLY A 171 16.42 0.73 -2.69
N ARG A 172 15.44 0.00 -3.21
CA ARG A 172 14.95 -1.28 -2.67
C ARG A 172 15.67 -2.47 -3.31
N VAL A 173 15.93 -2.41 -4.61
CA VAL A 173 16.67 -3.42 -5.40
C VAL A 173 18.12 -2.98 -5.55
N ASP A 174 18.34 -1.74 -5.99
CA ASP A 174 19.70 -1.20 -6.10
C ASP A 174 20.10 -0.50 -4.80
N ASN A 175 20.95 -1.17 -4.04
CA ASN A 175 21.45 -0.63 -2.78
C ASN A 175 22.38 0.58 -2.94
N ASN A 176 22.73 1.00 -4.16
CA ASN A 176 23.53 2.20 -4.39
C ASN A 176 22.69 3.39 -4.87
N LEU A 177 21.41 3.18 -5.14
CA LEU A 177 20.52 4.27 -5.53
C LEU A 177 20.13 5.10 -4.30
N LEU A 178 20.35 6.40 -4.40
CA LEU A 178 19.94 7.38 -3.40
C LEU A 178 19.30 8.57 -4.12
N CYS A 179 18.05 8.87 -3.75
CA CYS A 179 17.35 10.03 -4.28
C CYS A 179 16.98 10.96 -3.12
N PHE A 180 17.16 12.27 -3.31
CA PHE A 180 16.68 13.26 -2.37
C PHE A 180 16.15 14.50 -3.08
N GLY A 181 15.22 15.18 -2.42
CA GLY A 181 14.51 16.34 -2.94
C GLY A 181 14.68 17.55 -2.05
N ASP A 182 14.85 18.71 -2.68
CA ASP A 182 14.92 20.01 -2.03
C ASP A 182 13.59 20.77 -2.06
N LEU A 183 13.53 21.87 -1.30
CA LEU A 183 12.36 22.75 -1.26
C LEU A 183 12.22 23.66 -2.49
N ASN A 184 13.21 23.68 -3.39
CA ASN A 184 13.11 24.40 -4.66
C ASN A 184 12.51 23.54 -5.78
N GLY A 185 12.22 22.28 -5.49
CA GLY A 185 11.68 21.35 -6.45
C GLY A 185 12.74 20.56 -7.21
N ASN A 186 14.03 20.66 -6.88
CA ASN A 186 15.03 19.79 -7.47
C ASN A 186 15.06 18.45 -6.74
N VAL A 187 15.05 17.38 -7.53
CA VAL A 187 15.32 16.02 -7.10
C VAL A 187 16.66 15.62 -7.71
N ALA A 188 17.59 15.24 -6.85
CA ALA A 188 18.89 14.75 -7.27
C ALA A 188 18.97 13.24 -7.04
N ILE A 189 19.50 12.55 -8.05
CA ILE A 189 19.68 11.11 -8.09
C ILE A 189 21.18 10.84 -8.02
N TYR A 190 21.58 9.99 -7.08
CA TYR A 190 22.96 9.63 -6.81
C TYR A 190 23.14 8.12 -6.89
N ASP A 191 24.24 7.70 -7.51
CA ASP A 191 24.88 6.43 -7.18
C ASP A 191 25.83 6.70 -6.01
N VAL A 192 25.66 5.98 -4.90
CA VAL A 192 26.51 6.07 -3.70
C VAL A 192 28.00 5.87 -4.03
N ARG A 193 28.35 5.17 -5.12
CA ARG A 193 29.74 4.94 -5.52
C ARG A 193 30.39 6.19 -6.12
N GLU A 194 29.60 7.12 -6.64
CA GLU A 194 30.07 8.33 -7.29
C GLU A 194 29.84 9.57 -6.42
N PRO A 195 30.80 10.50 -6.35
CA PRO A 195 30.64 11.71 -5.54
C PRO A 195 29.68 12.74 -6.18
N LYS A 196 29.40 12.63 -7.48
CA LYS A 196 28.56 13.55 -8.24
C LYS A 196 27.16 12.96 -8.44
N SER A 197 26.15 13.83 -8.54
CA SER A 197 24.80 13.42 -8.92
C SER A 197 24.81 12.88 -10.34
N VAL A 198 24.23 11.70 -10.55
CA VAL A 198 24.04 11.10 -11.88
C VAL A 198 23.04 11.93 -12.67
N GLN A 199 21.95 12.35 -12.03
CA GLN A 199 20.89 13.13 -12.66
C GLN A 199 20.27 14.13 -11.69
N LYS A 200 19.84 15.27 -12.23
CA LYS A 200 19.03 16.27 -11.52
C LYS A 200 17.77 16.56 -12.32
N ILE A 201 16.63 16.55 -11.65
CA ILE A 201 15.31 16.77 -12.24
C ILE A 201 14.66 17.91 -11.47
N THR A 202 14.07 18.88 -12.16
CA THR A 202 13.41 20.03 -11.53
C THR A 202 11.90 19.90 -11.69
N PHE A 203 11.21 20.05 -10.57
CA PHE A 203 9.77 20.03 -10.40
C PHE A 203 9.26 21.46 -10.18
N PRO A 204 7.99 21.77 -10.53
CA PRO A 204 7.46 23.13 -10.44
C PRO A 204 7.21 23.60 -8.99
N SER A 205 7.26 22.70 -8.01
CA SER A 205 6.98 23.01 -6.62
C SER A 205 7.95 22.29 -5.68
N ALA A 206 7.99 22.74 -4.43
CA ALA A 206 8.83 22.18 -3.37
C ALA A 206 8.61 20.67 -3.20
N VAL A 207 9.69 19.90 -3.20
CA VAL A 207 9.62 18.45 -3.00
C VAL A 207 9.56 18.17 -1.51
N SER A 208 8.45 17.58 -1.08
CA SER A 208 8.17 17.31 0.32
C SER A 208 8.41 15.85 0.73
N ALA A 209 8.15 14.90 -0.17
CA ALA A 209 8.31 13.47 0.05
C ALA A 209 8.65 12.75 -1.26
N LEU A 210 9.34 11.62 -1.14
CA LEU A 210 9.77 10.75 -2.24
C LEU A 210 9.45 9.30 -1.90
N ALA A 211 9.06 8.52 -2.89
CA ALA A 211 8.89 7.07 -2.76
C ALA A 211 9.34 6.34 -4.03
N LEU A 212 10.07 5.24 -3.86
CA LEU A 212 10.46 4.36 -4.95
C LEU A 212 9.53 3.17 -5.00
N ASN A 213 9.28 2.72 -6.23
CA ASN A 213 8.63 1.44 -6.46
C ASN A 213 9.54 0.26 -6.05
N LYS A 214 8.97 -0.92 -5.79
CA LYS A 214 9.66 -2.19 -5.49
C LYS A 214 10.74 -2.55 -6.51
N THR A 215 10.60 -2.16 -7.77
CA THR A 215 11.57 -2.43 -8.83
C THR A 215 12.63 -1.33 -8.99
N ASP A 216 12.56 -0.25 -8.21
CA ASP A 216 13.35 0.98 -8.36
C ASP A 216 13.28 1.66 -9.73
N LYS A 217 12.34 1.26 -10.60
CA LYS A 217 12.18 1.86 -11.95
C LYS A 217 11.36 3.14 -11.96
N ILE A 218 10.46 3.29 -11.00
CA ILE A 218 9.56 4.45 -10.91
C ILE A 218 9.80 5.15 -9.57
N LEU A 219 9.99 6.46 -9.65
CA LEU A 219 10.09 7.36 -8.52
C LEU A 219 8.83 8.23 -8.45
N ALA A 220 8.05 8.10 -7.38
CA ALA A 220 6.98 9.04 -7.08
C ALA A 220 7.51 10.21 -6.23
N VAL A 221 7.16 11.42 -6.66
CA VAL A 221 7.60 12.69 -6.10
C VAL A 221 6.39 13.51 -5.69
N ALA A 222 6.32 13.90 -4.42
CA ALA A 222 5.33 14.87 -3.95
C ALA A 222 5.89 16.28 -4.14
N ALA A 223 5.36 17.00 -5.13
CA ALA A 223 5.64 18.41 -5.37
C ALA A 223 4.44 19.23 -4.89
N GLY A 224 4.52 19.77 -3.67
CA GLY A 224 3.38 20.44 -3.04
C GLY A 224 2.20 19.47 -2.79
N SER A 225 1.06 19.73 -3.45
CA SER A 225 -0.16 18.92 -3.32
C SER A 225 -0.32 17.86 -4.42
N VAL A 226 0.59 17.86 -5.39
CA VAL A 226 0.58 17.00 -6.57
C VAL A 226 1.61 15.90 -6.39
N VAL A 227 1.27 14.69 -6.83
CA VAL A 227 2.23 13.60 -6.99
C VAL A 227 2.54 13.43 -8.47
N GLN A 228 3.82 13.47 -8.80
CA GLN A 228 4.34 13.18 -10.13
C GLN A 228 5.17 11.91 -10.08
N SER A 229 5.14 11.11 -11.13
CA SER A 229 5.93 9.88 -11.27
C SER A 229 7.00 10.05 -12.34
N TRP A 230 8.22 9.62 -12.04
CA TRP A 230 9.35 9.64 -12.96
C TRP A 230 9.83 8.22 -13.24
N ASP A 231 9.92 7.85 -14.52
CA ASP A 231 10.46 6.55 -14.94
C ASP A 231 11.96 6.70 -15.25
N PHE A 232 12.80 5.96 -14.53
CA PHE A 232 14.26 5.95 -14.74
C PHE A 232 14.65 5.31 -16.07
N SER A 233 13.89 4.32 -16.55
CA SER A 233 14.21 3.57 -17.77
C SER A 233 13.93 4.44 -19.00
N ALA A 234 12.79 5.14 -18.99
CA ALA A 234 12.37 6.00 -20.09
C ALA A 234 12.94 7.43 -20.00
N GLN A 235 13.49 7.83 -18.84
CA GLN A 235 13.88 9.21 -18.53
C GLN A 235 12.79 10.23 -18.87
N LYS A 236 11.55 9.88 -18.54
CA LYS A 236 10.37 10.71 -18.78
C LYS A 236 9.45 10.65 -17.57
N PHE A 237 8.60 11.65 -17.45
CA PHE A 237 7.44 11.56 -16.57
C PHE A 237 6.58 10.38 -17.00
N HIS A 238 6.21 9.57 -16.04
CA HIS A 238 5.38 8.40 -16.27
C HIS A 238 3.93 8.86 -16.41
N ASP A 239 3.35 8.63 -17.59
CA ASP A 239 1.97 8.99 -17.90
C ASP A 239 1.01 7.87 -17.47
N TYR A 240 0.14 8.17 -16.49
CA TYR A 240 -0.97 7.28 -16.10
C TYR A 240 -2.18 7.37 -17.06
N GLY A 241 -1.94 7.64 -18.34
CA GLY A 241 -2.95 7.64 -19.41
C GLY A 241 -3.66 8.98 -19.66
N THR A 242 -3.91 9.83 -18.66
CA THR A 242 -4.61 11.13 -18.89
C THR A 242 -4.02 12.36 -18.18
N SER A 243 -3.15 12.20 -17.19
CA SER A 243 -2.47 13.34 -16.54
C SER A 243 -1.10 12.93 -16.01
N GLN A 244 -0.07 13.74 -16.31
CA GLN A 244 1.27 13.65 -15.71
C GLN A 244 1.24 13.88 -14.20
N ASP A 245 0.19 14.57 -13.73
CA ASP A 245 0.03 15.08 -12.37
C ASP A 245 -1.13 14.39 -11.66
N LEU A 246 -0.83 13.75 -10.54
CA LEU A 246 -1.84 13.18 -9.64
C LEU A 246 -2.19 14.20 -8.55
N HIS A 247 -3.29 14.92 -8.74
CA HIS A 247 -3.85 15.82 -7.73
C HIS A 247 -4.56 15.03 -6.62
N LEU A 248 -3.78 14.41 -5.75
CA LEU A 248 -4.32 13.58 -4.67
C LEU A 248 -4.85 14.42 -3.51
N HIS A 249 -4.21 15.53 -3.16
CA HIS A 249 -4.59 16.33 -1.98
C HIS A 249 -4.78 17.81 -2.33
N TYR A 250 -5.48 18.55 -1.47
CA TYR A 250 -5.64 20.00 -1.63
C TYR A 250 -4.60 20.80 -0.84
N LYS A 251 -3.88 20.15 0.08
CA LYS A 251 -2.73 20.69 0.81
C LYS A 251 -1.46 19.90 0.51
N VAL A 252 -0.34 20.46 0.94
CA VAL A 252 0.99 19.85 0.80
C VAL A 252 1.03 18.45 1.38
N ILE A 253 1.42 17.51 0.54
CA ILE A 253 1.67 16.11 0.91
C ILE A 253 2.94 16.09 1.76
N THR A 254 2.90 15.43 2.90
CA THR A 254 4.03 15.34 3.84
C THR A 254 4.73 13.99 3.82
N GLY A 255 4.08 12.96 3.27
CA GLY A 255 4.62 11.62 3.18
C GLY A 255 4.05 10.87 1.98
N LEU A 256 4.91 10.10 1.33
CA LEU A 256 4.57 9.18 0.25
C LEU A 256 5.14 7.81 0.58
N PHE A 257 4.40 6.76 0.25
CA PHE A 257 4.85 5.39 0.36
C PHE A 257 4.21 4.56 -0.74
N ILE A 258 4.99 3.78 -1.47
CA ILE A 258 4.48 2.82 -2.46
C ILE A 258 4.66 1.44 -1.87
N GLU A 259 3.60 0.64 -1.87
CA GLU A 259 3.69 -0.76 -1.49
C GLU A 259 2.81 -1.65 -2.36
N GLN A 260 3.17 -2.91 -2.42
CA GLN A 260 2.39 -3.94 -3.08
C GLN A 260 1.24 -4.40 -2.17
N HIS A 261 0.04 -4.39 -2.70
CA HIS A 261 -1.12 -4.94 -2.03
C HIS A 261 -0.96 -6.47 -1.96
N PRO A 262 -1.08 -7.08 -0.78
CA PRO A 262 -0.66 -8.46 -0.56
C PRO A 262 -1.52 -9.53 -1.23
N ILE A 263 -2.76 -9.18 -1.60
CA ILE A 263 -3.71 -10.13 -2.21
C ILE A 263 -3.77 -9.95 -3.72
N THR A 264 -3.69 -8.70 -4.18
CA THR A 264 -3.87 -8.37 -5.61
C THR A 264 -2.53 -8.23 -6.33
N ASP A 265 -1.42 -8.22 -5.59
CA ASP A 265 -0.05 -8.00 -6.09
C ASP A 265 0.14 -6.64 -6.79
N GLU A 266 -0.83 -5.74 -6.66
CA GLU A 266 -0.83 -4.41 -7.29
C GLU A 266 -0.09 -3.37 -6.44
N GLU A 267 0.54 -2.41 -7.09
CA GLU A 267 1.19 -1.30 -6.39
C GLU A 267 0.18 -0.21 -6.00
N VAL A 268 0.12 0.04 -4.70
CA VAL A 268 -0.72 1.05 -4.09
C VAL A 268 0.18 2.17 -3.57
N LEU A 269 -0.14 3.39 -4.00
CA LEU A 269 0.43 4.62 -3.47
C LEU A 269 -0.37 5.08 -2.25
N LEU A 270 0.33 5.22 -1.14
CA LEU A 270 -0.14 5.90 0.06
C LEU A 270 0.36 7.33 0.05
N SER A 271 -0.56 8.26 0.20
CA SER A 271 -0.26 9.69 0.32
C SER A 271 -0.85 10.24 1.62
N VAL A 272 -0.04 11.05 2.32
CA VAL A 272 -0.41 11.69 3.59
C VAL A 272 -0.19 13.18 3.44
N SER A 273 -1.16 14.01 3.82
CA SER A 273 -1.08 15.47 3.65
C SER A 273 -1.44 16.25 4.91
N LEU A 274 -1.08 17.55 4.93
CA LEU A 274 -1.47 18.52 5.96
C LEU A 274 -2.98 18.78 6.01
N ASP A 275 -3.74 18.26 5.04
CA ASP A 275 -5.20 18.19 5.11
C ASP A 275 -5.71 17.19 6.15
N LYS A 276 -4.80 16.45 6.81
CA LYS A 276 -5.08 15.40 7.80
C LYS A 276 -5.77 14.19 7.16
N LEU A 277 -5.60 13.99 5.85
CA LEU A 277 -6.10 12.84 5.12
C LEU A 277 -4.94 11.90 4.75
N VAL A 278 -5.26 10.61 4.72
CA VAL A 278 -4.44 9.58 4.10
C VAL A 278 -5.24 9.00 2.95
N LYS A 279 -4.67 8.97 1.75
CA LYS A 279 -5.32 8.43 0.56
C LYS A 279 -4.56 7.21 0.05
N PHE A 280 -5.34 6.21 -0.35
CA PHE A 280 -4.89 5.00 -1.03
C PHE A 280 -5.24 5.16 -2.51
N THR A 281 -4.23 5.17 -3.36
CA THR A 281 -4.40 5.24 -4.80
C THR A 281 -3.72 4.02 -5.40
N SER A 282 -4.48 3.08 -5.96
CA SER A 282 -3.85 2.03 -6.76
C SER A 282 -3.36 2.68 -8.06
N LEU A 283 -2.06 2.60 -8.32
CA LEU A 283 -1.40 3.30 -9.43
C LEU A 283 -1.76 2.70 -10.79
N LEU A 284 -2.38 1.52 -10.80
CA LEU A 284 -2.81 0.82 -12.01
C LEU A 284 -4.32 0.91 -12.24
N ASP A 285 -5.09 1.46 -11.31
CA ASP A 285 -6.51 1.14 -11.21
C ASP A 285 -7.39 2.34 -11.56
N ALA A 286 -7.58 2.56 -12.86
CA ALA A 286 -8.74 3.30 -13.33
C ALA A 286 -10.05 2.72 -12.75
N LEU A 287 -10.07 1.42 -12.37
CA LEU A 287 -11.17 0.80 -11.65
C LEU A 287 -11.35 1.36 -10.23
N ALA A 288 -10.30 1.75 -9.52
CA ALA A 288 -10.42 2.37 -8.20
C ALA A 288 -11.07 3.75 -8.29
N VAL A 289 -10.77 4.52 -9.33
CA VAL A 289 -11.46 5.79 -9.62
C VAL A 289 -12.94 5.54 -9.87
N VAL A 290 -13.26 4.57 -10.73
CA VAL A 290 -14.67 4.22 -11.04
C VAL A 290 -15.39 3.72 -9.78
N ARG A 291 -14.75 2.88 -8.94
CA ARG A 291 -15.31 2.42 -7.65
C ARG A 291 -15.59 3.58 -6.70
N GLU A 292 -14.68 4.55 -6.59
CA GLU A 292 -14.91 5.73 -5.75
C GLU A 292 -16.03 6.62 -6.30
N LEU A 293 -16.15 6.75 -7.63
CA LEU A 293 -17.24 7.48 -8.27
C LEU A 293 -18.59 6.79 -8.04
N ILE A 294 -18.64 5.46 -8.10
CA ILE A 294 -19.81 4.64 -7.75
C ILE A 294 -20.15 4.85 -6.26
N ARG A 295 -19.17 4.74 -5.37
CA ARG A 295 -19.37 4.92 -3.92
C ARG A 295 -19.94 6.29 -3.55
N ARG A 296 -19.69 7.31 -4.38
CA ARG A 296 -20.15 8.70 -4.18
C ARG A 296 -21.39 9.05 -4.99
N ASP A 297 -21.94 8.11 -5.76
CA ASP A 297 -23.02 8.34 -6.73
C ASP A 297 -22.74 9.47 -7.75
N THR A 298 -21.46 9.76 -8.01
CA THR A 298 -21.03 10.81 -8.96
C THR A 298 -20.63 10.26 -10.32
N LEU A 299 -20.82 8.95 -10.55
CA LEU A 299 -20.41 8.28 -11.78
C LEU A 299 -21.10 8.87 -13.02
N VAL A 300 -22.41 9.10 -12.95
CA VAL A 300 -23.20 9.69 -14.06
C VAL A 300 -22.64 11.06 -14.45
N ALA A 301 -22.34 11.91 -13.47
CA ALA A 301 -21.78 13.24 -13.71
C ALA A 301 -20.39 13.20 -14.37
N ALA A 302 -19.58 12.18 -14.07
CA ALA A 302 -18.24 12.01 -14.65
C ALA A 302 -18.27 11.51 -16.11
N ILE A 303 -19.34 10.79 -16.46
CA ILE A 303 -19.56 10.19 -17.79
C ILE A 303 -20.37 11.13 -18.70
N ALA A 304 -21.25 11.96 -18.15
CA ALA A 304 -22.04 12.89 -18.93
C ALA A 304 -21.15 13.89 -19.70
N GLY A 305 -21.47 14.12 -20.98
CA GLY A 305 -20.80 15.12 -21.82
C GLY A 305 -19.47 14.66 -22.45
N ARG A 306 -19.10 13.38 -22.35
CA ARG A 306 -17.95 12.79 -23.05
C ARG A 306 -18.24 12.64 -24.55
N ASP A 307 -17.20 12.85 -25.36
CA ASP A 307 -17.26 12.65 -26.81
C ASP A 307 -17.10 11.17 -27.21
N ASN A 308 -17.36 10.85 -28.48
CA ASN A 308 -17.27 9.47 -29.00
C ASN A 308 -15.85 8.88 -28.89
N HIS A 309 -14.81 9.71 -28.95
CA HIS A 309 -13.42 9.25 -28.89
C HIS A 309 -13.06 8.85 -27.46
N GLN A 310 -13.50 9.62 -26.46
CA GLN A 310 -13.39 9.31 -25.04
C GLN A 310 -14.21 8.08 -24.66
N LEU A 311 -15.43 7.93 -25.21
CA LEU A 311 -16.23 6.72 -25.02
C LEU A 311 -15.52 5.47 -25.58
N GLU A 312 -14.82 5.57 -26.72
CA GLU A 312 -14.06 4.45 -27.29
C GLU A 312 -12.96 3.95 -26.32
N TYR A 313 -12.26 4.86 -25.63
CA TYR A 313 -11.30 4.46 -24.59
C TYR A 313 -11.96 3.76 -23.41
N ILE A 314 -13.11 4.28 -22.96
CA ILE A 314 -13.86 3.68 -21.84
C ILE A 314 -14.35 2.27 -22.24
N PHE A 315 -14.84 2.08 -23.46
CA PHE A 315 -15.22 0.75 -23.94
C PHE A 315 -14.03 -0.18 -24.11
N GLY A 316 -12.88 0.32 -24.60
CA GLY A 316 -11.64 -0.45 -24.65
C GLY A 316 -11.16 -0.90 -23.26
N PHE A 317 -11.29 -0.02 -22.27
CA PHE A 317 -11.02 -0.33 -20.87
C PHE A 317 -11.96 -1.40 -20.31
N ILE A 318 -13.27 -1.28 -20.55
CA ILE A 318 -14.27 -2.28 -20.15
C ILE A 318 -13.96 -3.62 -20.80
N TYR A 319 -13.71 -3.64 -22.12
CA TYR A 319 -13.40 -4.86 -22.88
C TYR A 319 -12.21 -5.64 -22.30
N ASN A 320 -11.13 -4.93 -21.93
CA ASN A 320 -9.92 -5.56 -21.39
C ASN A 320 -10.08 -6.03 -19.94
N ASN A 321 -10.97 -5.40 -19.15
CA ASN A 321 -11.07 -5.63 -17.70
C ASN A 321 -12.29 -6.45 -17.28
N ILE A 322 -13.31 -6.68 -18.13
CA ILE A 322 -14.50 -7.49 -17.76
C ILE A 322 -14.14 -8.88 -17.20
N TRP A 323 -13.06 -9.48 -17.70
CA TRP A 323 -12.69 -10.86 -17.39
C TRP A 323 -12.04 -11.06 -16.02
N ARG A 324 -11.57 -9.99 -15.35
CA ARG A 324 -10.95 -10.15 -14.02
C ARG A 324 -12.05 -10.19 -12.96
N LYS A 325 -11.93 -11.13 -12.03
CA LYS A 325 -12.90 -11.37 -10.94
C LYS A 325 -13.25 -10.08 -10.18
N ASP A 326 -12.23 -9.30 -9.83
CA ASP A 326 -12.40 -8.13 -8.95
C ASP A 326 -12.97 -6.90 -9.69
N SER A 327 -12.81 -6.81 -11.00
CA SER A 327 -13.21 -5.66 -11.82
C SER A 327 -14.53 -5.86 -12.56
N SER A 328 -14.94 -7.12 -12.79
CA SER A 328 -16.14 -7.49 -13.51
C SER A 328 -17.39 -6.68 -13.11
N ALA A 329 -17.71 -6.62 -11.83
CA ALA A 329 -18.86 -5.88 -11.30
C ALA A 329 -18.78 -4.38 -11.62
N VAL A 330 -17.60 -3.78 -11.44
CA VAL A 330 -17.36 -2.35 -11.69
C VAL A 330 -17.48 -2.02 -13.18
N CYS A 331 -16.94 -2.89 -14.04
CA CYS A 331 -17.04 -2.74 -15.49
C CYS A 331 -18.50 -2.84 -15.98
N LEU A 332 -19.30 -3.73 -15.38
CA LEU A 332 -20.72 -3.89 -15.70
C LEU A 332 -21.55 -2.70 -15.22
N GLU A 333 -21.30 -2.19 -14.01
CA GLU A 333 -21.95 -0.98 -13.51
C GLU A 333 -21.58 0.25 -14.35
N LEU A 334 -20.30 0.38 -14.74
CA LEU A 334 -19.84 1.42 -15.64
C LEU A 334 -20.54 1.33 -17.01
N TYR A 335 -20.62 0.13 -17.59
CA TYR A 335 -21.31 -0.11 -18.85
C TYR A 335 -22.81 0.23 -18.75
N HIS A 336 -23.47 -0.19 -17.67
CA HIS A 336 -24.87 0.13 -17.39
C HIS A 336 -25.11 1.65 -17.24
N CYS A 337 -24.18 2.35 -16.58
CA CYS A 337 -24.25 3.80 -16.45
C CYS A 337 -24.14 4.51 -17.80
N ILE A 338 -23.26 4.04 -18.69
CA ILE A 338 -23.12 4.59 -20.05
C ILE A 338 -24.42 4.38 -20.84
N LEU A 339 -25.01 3.17 -20.77
CA LEU A 339 -26.29 2.86 -21.43
C LEU A 339 -27.43 3.79 -20.98
N ASN A 340 -27.46 4.18 -19.70
CA ASN A 340 -28.49 5.06 -19.18
C ASN A 340 -28.24 6.55 -19.46
N THR A 341 -26.99 6.93 -19.76
CA THR A 341 -26.60 8.32 -19.97
C THR A 341 -26.70 8.74 -21.44
N TYR A 342 -26.38 7.84 -22.37
CA TYR A 342 -26.28 8.12 -23.80
C TYR A 342 -27.43 7.52 -24.60
N THR A 343 -27.77 8.18 -25.70
CA THR A 343 -28.78 7.65 -26.63
C THR A 343 -28.24 6.51 -27.47
N ALA A 344 -29.13 5.62 -27.95
CA ALA A 344 -28.74 4.49 -28.79
C ALA A 344 -28.02 4.94 -30.08
N GLU A 345 -28.43 6.07 -30.67
CA GLU A 345 -27.81 6.62 -31.88
C GLU A 345 -26.36 7.07 -31.67
N GLU A 346 -26.02 7.59 -30.50
CA GLU A 346 -24.66 7.99 -30.14
C GLU A 346 -23.78 6.78 -29.89
N LEU A 347 -24.29 5.79 -29.15
CA LEU A 347 -23.55 4.57 -28.82
C LEU A 347 -23.23 3.74 -30.07
N MET A 348 -24.15 3.64 -31.02
CA MET A 348 -23.96 2.90 -32.28
C MET A 348 -22.86 3.48 -33.17
N LYS A 349 -22.44 4.74 -32.96
CA LYS A 349 -21.31 5.35 -33.69
C LYS A 349 -19.94 4.88 -33.16
N THR A 350 -19.88 4.36 -31.94
CA THR A 350 -18.63 3.87 -31.34
C THR A 350 -18.39 2.40 -31.66
N ARG A 351 -17.18 2.06 -32.12
CA ARG A 351 -16.84 0.67 -32.48
C ARG A 351 -16.65 -0.19 -31.23
N GLY A 352 -16.21 0.42 -30.14
CA GLY A 352 -16.01 -0.21 -28.84
C GLY A 352 -17.31 -0.75 -28.26
N PHE A 353 -18.42 -0.02 -28.42
CA PHE A 353 -19.73 -0.45 -27.93
C PHE A 353 -20.13 -1.82 -28.52
N ALA A 354 -20.11 -1.97 -29.84
CA ALA A 354 -20.48 -3.22 -30.51
C ALA A 354 -19.62 -4.42 -30.06
N LYS A 355 -18.32 -4.20 -29.82
CA LYS A 355 -17.41 -5.24 -29.33
C LYS A 355 -17.78 -5.70 -27.91
N VAL A 356 -18.03 -4.75 -27.01
CA VAL A 356 -18.39 -5.05 -25.61
C VAL A 356 -19.77 -5.73 -25.55
N THR A 357 -20.76 -5.23 -26.28
CA THR A 357 -22.11 -5.83 -26.30
C THR A 357 -22.08 -7.27 -26.80
N ARG A 358 -21.37 -7.53 -27.91
CA ARG A 358 -21.21 -8.89 -28.44
C ARG A 358 -20.51 -9.83 -27.45
N LEU A 359 -19.51 -9.33 -26.74
CA LEU A 359 -18.82 -10.08 -25.69
C LEU A 359 -19.79 -10.44 -24.56
N LEU A 360 -20.59 -9.49 -24.08
CA LEU A 360 -21.58 -9.72 -23.02
C LEU A 360 -22.65 -10.72 -23.47
N GLU A 361 -23.15 -10.64 -24.70
CA GLU A 361 -24.10 -11.62 -25.27
C GLU A 361 -23.52 -13.04 -25.29
N LEU A 362 -22.28 -13.19 -25.77
CA LEU A 362 -21.59 -14.48 -25.79
C LEU A 362 -21.40 -15.04 -24.38
N THR A 363 -21.02 -14.19 -23.42
CA THR A 363 -20.87 -14.62 -22.02
C THR A 363 -22.20 -15.06 -21.41
N SER A 364 -23.27 -14.31 -21.64
CA SER A 364 -24.62 -14.66 -21.17
C SER A 364 -25.08 -16.02 -21.71
N SER A 365 -24.90 -16.26 -23.01
CA SER A 365 -25.20 -17.55 -23.64
C SER A 365 -24.39 -18.70 -23.03
N ASN A 366 -23.08 -18.49 -22.82
CA ASN A 366 -22.22 -19.48 -22.20
C ASN A 366 -22.61 -19.79 -20.74
N PHE A 367 -22.94 -18.77 -19.95
CA PHE A 367 -23.41 -18.97 -18.57
C PHE A 367 -24.75 -19.72 -18.53
N TYR A 368 -25.66 -19.43 -19.47
CA TYR A 368 -26.93 -20.15 -19.57
C TYR A 368 -26.71 -21.64 -19.94
N ALA A 369 -25.80 -21.92 -20.88
CA ALA A 369 -25.44 -23.28 -21.26
C ALA A 369 -24.79 -24.04 -20.10
N LEU A 370 -23.85 -23.41 -19.38
CA LEU A 370 -23.21 -23.97 -18.19
C LEU A 370 -24.23 -24.23 -17.08
N GLY A 371 -25.18 -23.31 -16.84
CA GLY A 371 -26.26 -23.50 -15.89
C GLY A 371 -27.07 -24.77 -16.19
N ARG A 372 -27.46 -24.98 -17.45
CA ARG A 372 -28.17 -26.20 -17.86
C ARG A 372 -27.33 -27.47 -17.63
N ILE A 373 -26.04 -27.43 -17.95
CA ILE A 373 -25.15 -28.58 -17.74
C ILE A 373 -25.02 -28.88 -16.24
N VAL A 374 -24.80 -27.85 -15.41
CA VAL A 374 -24.71 -28.00 -13.95
C VAL A 374 -26.02 -28.56 -13.40
N ASP A 375 -27.18 -28.06 -13.83
CA ASP A 375 -28.48 -28.57 -13.40
C ASP A 375 -28.67 -30.05 -13.79
N THR A 376 -28.26 -30.45 -15.00
CA THR A 376 -28.31 -31.86 -15.40
C THR A 376 -27.38 -32.75 -14.57
N ILE A 377 -26.18 -32.27 -14.21
CA ILE A 377 -25.24 -33.00 -13.35
C ILE A 377 -25.80 -33.10 -11.92
N VAL A 378 -26.39 -32.03 -11.39
CA VAL A 378 -27.03 -32.02 -10.06
C VAL A 378 -28.23 -32.97 -10.04
N TYR A 379 -29.01 -33.03 -11.11
CA TYR A 379 -30.12 -33.96 -11.23
C TYR A 379 -29.63 -35.42 -11.27
N GLN A 380 -28.68 -35.74 -12.17
CA GLN A 380 -28.09 -37.08 -12.28
C GLN A 380 -27.39 -37.54 -11.00
N SER A 381 -26.75 -36.62 -10.27
CA SER A 381 -26.09 -36.95 -9.00
C SER A 381 -27.07 -37.17 -7.85
N ARG A 382 -28.28 -36.61 -7.90
CA ARG A 382 -29.36 -36.91 -6.95
C ARG A 382 -29.96 -38.31 -7.15
N ASP A 383 -29.95 -38.80 -8.39
CA ASP A 383 -30.43 -40.14 -8.74
C ASP A 383 -29.40 -41.25 -8.46
N LEU A 384 -28.17 -40.91 -8.07
CA LEU A 384 -27.19 -41.90 -7.62
C LEU A 384 -27.62 -42.46 -6.25
N PRO A 385 -27.69 -43.80 -6.09
CA PRO A 385 -28.09 -44.41 -4.83
C PRO A 385 -27.11 -43.99 -3.72
N HIS A 386 -27.66 -43.30 -2.71
CA HIS A 386 -26.91 -42.76 -1.56
C HIS A 386 -26.09 -43.82 -0.80
N SER A 387 -26.36 -45.12 -0.99
CA SER A 387 -25.64 -46.20 -0.31
C SER A 387 -24.18 -46.40 -0.76
N LYS A 388 -23.80 -45.96 -1.97
CA LYS A 388 -22.40 -46.09 -2.44
C LYS A 388 -21.53 -44.88 -2.12
N ASN A 389 -22.11 -43.69 -1.98
CA ASN A 389 -21.34 -42.48 -1.70
C ASN A 389 -20.86 -42.42 -0.25
N GLU A 390 -21.60 -42.97 0.72
CA GLU A 390 -21.13 -43.09 2.11
C GLU A 390 -19.96 -44.09 2.22
N GLN A 391 -19.99 -45.22 1.51
CA GLN A 391 -18.88 -46.19 1.53
C GLN A 391 -17.59 -45.70 0.84
N VAL A 392 -17.71 -44.89 -0.22
CA VAL A 392 -16.53 -44.31 -0.90
C VAL A 392 -15.93 -43.18 -0.04
N VAL A 393 -16.77 -42.40 0.65
CA VAL A 393 -16.29 -41.36 1.57
C VAL A 393 -15.69 -41.99 2.84
N GLU A 394 -16.31 -43.02 3.44
CA GLU A 394 -15.74 -43.75 4.59
C GLU A 394 -14.46 -44.51 4.25
N SER A 395 -14.32 -45.09 3.04
CA SER A 395 -13.06 -45.73 2.64
C SER A 395 -11.92 -44.73 2.39
N MET A 396 -12.22 -43.52 1.91
CA MET A 396 -11.23 -42.43 1.83
C MET A 396 -10.82 -41.88 3.21
N TYR A 397 -11.75 -41.81 4.16
CA TYR A 397 -11.44 -41.42 5.55
C TYR A 397 -10.71 -42.53 6.34
N ASN A 398 -10.98 -43.81 6.04
CA ASN A 398 -10.34 -44.94 6.71
C ASN A 398 -8.93 -45.24 6.16
N HIS A 399 -8.64 -44.90 4.90
CA HIS A 399 -7.26 -44.97 4.37
C HIS A 399 -6.37 -43.80 4.78
N SER A 400 -6.94 -42.69 5.25
CA SER A 400 -6.17 -41.55 5.77
C SER A 400 -5.93 -41.63 7.29
N SER A 401 -6.65 -42.49 8.00
CA SER A 401 -6.52 -42.68 9.46
C SER A 401 -5.67 -43.89 9.90
N SER A 402 -5.27 -44.77 8.98
CA SER A 402 -4.39 -45.91 9.30
C SER A 402 -2.89 -45.59 9.35
N ASN A 403 -2.48 -44.32 9.23
CA ASN A 403 -1.07 -43.90 9.26
C ASN A 403 -0.69 -42.97 10.42
N SER A 404 -1.50 -42.89 11.48
CA SER A 404 -1.13 -42.10 12.67
C SER A 404 -1.61 -42.71 13.98
N GLU A 405 -1.21 -43.96 14.25
CA GLU A 405 -1.11 -44.45 15.62
C GLU A 405 0.26 -44.06 16.18
N ASN A 406 0.32 -42.92 16.87
CA ASN A 406 1.22 -42.67 17.99
C ASN A 406 0.88 -41.34 18.65
N SER A 407 0.05 -41.40 19.71
CA SER A 407 0.10 -40.62 20.96
C SER A 407 -1.30 -40.30 21.52
N PRO A 408 -1.51 -40.35 22.84
CA PRO A 408 -2.84 -40.35 23.44
C PRO A 408 -3.32 -38.96 23.88
N GLU A 409 -4.63 -38.92 24.12
CA GLU A 409 -5.40 -37.89 24.85
C GLU A 409 -5.78 -36.59 24.11
N CYS A 410 -7.04 -36.51 23.71
CA CYS A 410 -7.96 -35.48 24.22
C CYS A 410 -9.41 -35.86 23.95
N LYS A 411 -10.19 -36.02 25.03
CA LYS A 411 -11.64 -36.28 25.02
C LYS A 411 -12.38 -35.11 24.37
N ALA A 412 -13.09 -35.35 23.26
CA ALA A 412 -14.07 -34.42 22.71
C ALA A 412 -15.48 -34.88 23.10
N THR A 413 -16.15 -34.03 23.89
CA THR A 413 -17.55 -34.15 24.28
C THR A 413 -18.48 -34.01 23.07
N SER A 414 -19.36 -34.99 22.88
CA SER A 414 -20.44 -34.98 21.90
C SER A 414 -21.49 -33.92 22.22
N VAL A 415 -21.67 -32.91 21.36
CA VAL A 415 -22.84 -32.03 21.38
C VAL A 415 -23.74 -32.42 20.22
N THR A 416 -24.86 -33.06 20.57
CA THR A 416 -25.93 -33.52 19.69
C THR A 416 -26.64 -32.36 19.00
N ASN A 417 -26.70 -32.42 17.67
CA ASN A 417 -27.40 -31.48 16.80
C ASN A 417 -28.93 -31.72 16.85
N LYS A 418 -29.69 -30.91 17.59
CA LYS A 418 -31.17 -30.90 17.51
C LYS A 418 -31.62 -29.94 16.41
N ARG A 419 -31.99 -30.48 15.24
CA ARG A 419 -32.72 -29.77 14.18
C ARG A 419 -34.14 -29.41 14.67
N ARG A 420 -34.48 -28.12 14.70
CA ARG A 420 -35.88 -27.65 14.80
C ARG A 420 -36.49 -27.66 13.38
N LYS A 421 -37.55 -28.46 13.19
CA LYS A 421 -38.48 -28.32 12.05
C LYS A 421 -39.36 -27.09 12.30
N LEU A 422 -39.37 -26.15 11.35
CA LEU A 422 -40.42 -25.13 11.25
C LEU A 422 -41.45 -25.67 10.26
N ASN A 423 -42.62 -26.05 10.79
CA ASN A 423 -43.83 -26.24 9.99
C ASN A 423 -44.45 -24.85 9.80
N VAL A 424 -44.78 -24.50 8.56
CA VAL A 424 -45.71 -23.42 8.24
C VAL A 424 -46.97 -24.10 7.70
N THR A 425 -48.08 -23.89 8.42
CA THR A 425 -49.46 -24.17 8.02
C THR A 425 -49.95 -23.13 7.02
#